data_AF-J6IBT5-F1
#
_entry.id   AF-J6IBT5-F1
#
_cell.length_a   1.000
_cell.length_b   1.000
_cell.length_c   1.000
_cell.angle_alpha   90.00
_cell.angle_beta   90.00
_cell.angle_gamma   90.00
#
_symmetry.space_group_name_H-M   'P 1'
#
loop_
_entity.id
_entity.type
_entity.pdbx_description
1 polymer ?
#
loop_
_entity_poly.entity_id
_entity_poly.type
_entity_poly.pdbx_seq_one_letter_code
_entity_poly.pdbx_strand_id
1 'polypeptide(L)'
;MGKSSGGIRNDSRNDIIMQKGGGTPSSVKNIGSIKDITDKKANREVKRAISKYHSRIGLNTREVKLADLKNAYGIAVISNNSGTVYLNRKSFNNSKAMVKSKKEEYKAGLKVKTNKAIQHTTIHELAHTTWTNRHTGDKHKKAGKEIKALYKQYTKTKSNVLGGYARQNVNEFYAEGMSKAILGKKDPYSKKLLEITKKYKL
;
A
#
# COMPACT_ATOMS: atom_id res chain seq x y z
N MET A 1 33.16 10.35 12.17
CA MET A 1 31.93 10.86 11.51
C MET A 1 31.01 9.70 11.18
N GLY A 2 29.96 9.49 11.97
CA GLY A 2 29.06 8.33 11.84
C GLY A 2 28.17 8.42 10.61
N LYS A 3 28.31 7.45 9.69
CA LYS A 3 27.36 7.23 8.59
C LYS A 3 26.01 6.82 9.18
N SER A 4 25.08 7.76 9.34
CA SER A 4 23.67 7.42 9.53
C SER A 4 23.15 6.84 8.21
N SER A 5 23.27 5.52 8.07
CA SER A 5 22.56 4.77 7.04
C SER A 5 21.07 5.06 7.21
N GLY A 6 20.49 5.79 6.25
CA GLY A 6 19.05 5.87 6.09
C GLY A 6 18.55 4.49 5.71
N GLY A 7 18.45 3.60 6.70
CA GLY A 7 18.09 2.21 6.52
C GLY A 7 16.78 2.11 5.75
N ILE A 8 16.75 1.17 4.81
CA ILE A 8 15.55 0.75 4.09
C ILE A 8 14.51 0.38 5.16
N ARG A 9 13.47 1.21 5.31
CA ARG A 9 12.35 0.90 6.20
C ARG A 9 11.46 -0.08 5.45
N ASN A 10 11.39 -1.31 5.99
CA ASN A 10 10.74 -2.51 5.47
C ASN A 10 11.46 -3.25 4.35
N ASP A 11 12.31 -4.20 4.76
CA ASP A 11 12.44 -5.46 4.05
C ASP A 11 11.63 -6.52 4.79
N SER A 12 10.42 -6.79 4.29
CA SER A 12 9.53 -7.90 4.66
C SER A 12 9.03 -7.95 6.12
N ARG A 13 7.70 -7.83 6.33
CA ARG A 13 6.83 -8.85 6.97
C ARG A 13 5.54 -8.34 7.62
N ASN A 14 5.36 -7.05 7.95
CA ASN A 14 4.25 -6.63 8.83
C ASN A 14 3.44 -5.38 8.39
N ASP A 15 3.30 -5.14 7.08
CA ASP A 15 2.47 -4.01 6.59
C ASP A 15 0.97 -4.34 6.62
N ILE A 16 0.63 -5.61 6.86
CA ILE A 16 -0.74 -6.10 7.00
C ILE A 16 -0.93 -6.74 8.39
N ILE A 17 -1.74 -6.13 9.25
CA ILE A 17 -2.10 -6.67 10.56
C ILE A 17 -3.54 -7.19 10.51
N MET A 18 -3.77 -8.43 10.95
CA MET A 18 -5.13 -8.94 11.16
C MET A 18 -5.57 -8.68 12.58
N GLN A 19 -6.77 -8.14 12.74
CA GLN A 19 -7.37 -7.92 14.05
C GLN A 19 -8.69 -8.68 14.16
N LYS A 20 -8.75 -9.64 15.10
CA LYS A 20 -9.99 -10.33 15.47
C LYS A 20 -10.78 -9.44 16.44
N GLY A 21 -12.07 -9.25 16.20
CA GLY A 21 -12.97 -8.53 17.12
C GLY A 21 -12.95 -7.00 17.01
N GLY A 22 -12.33 -6.44 15.98
CA GLY A 22 -12.19 -4.98 15.84
C GLY A 22 -11.14 -4.37 16.80
N GLY A 23 -10.92 -3.06 16.68
CA GLY A 23 -9.98 -2.31 17.53
C GLY A 23 -8.71 -1.85 16.80
N THR A 24 -7.76 -1.34 17.58
CA THR A 24 -6.45 -0.89 17.09
C THR A 24 -5.33 -1.80 17.64
N PRO A 25 -4.33 -2.20 16.84
CA PRO A 25 -3.23 -3.02 17.34
C PRO A 25 -2.36 -2.25 18.34
N SER A 26 -1.78 -2.94 19.33
CA SER A 26 -0.91 -2.32 20.35
C SER A 26 0.35 -1.66 19.80
N SER A 27 0.75 -2.03 18.58
CA SER A 27 1.87 -1.43 17.85
C SER A 27 1.55 -0.05 17.25
N VAL A 28 0.27 0.34 17.22
CA VAL A 28 -0.22 1.64 16.72
C VAL A 28 -0.48 2.55 17.90
N LYS A 29 0.28 3.65 18.00
CA LYS A 29 0.17 4.61 19.11
C LYS A 29 -0.18 6.01 18.60
N ASN A 30 -0.69 6.87 19.48
CA ASN A 30 -0.92 8.29 19.20
C ASN A 30 -1.71 8.55 17.90
N ILE A 31 -2.83 7.85 17.78
CA ILE A 31 -3.74 7.91 16.63
C ILE A 31 -4.26 9.34 16.48
N GLY A 32 -4.16 9.87 15.28
CA GLY A 32 -4.72 11.16 14.90
C GLY A 32 -5.29 11.13 13.49
N SER A 33 -5.74 12.30 13.05
CA SER A 33 -6.26 12.51 11.71
C SER A 33 -5.13 12.72 10.71
N ILE A 34 -5.37 12.42 9.44
CA ILE A 34 -4.50 12.90 8.34
C ILE A 34 -4.45 14.43 8.27
N LYS A 35 -5.42 15.13 8.89
CA LYS A 35 -5.38 16.60 9.05
C LYS A 35 -4.19 17.05 9.91
N ASP A 36 -3.71 16.18 10.80
CA ASP A 36 -2.61 16.47 11.74
C ASP A 36 -1.21 16.29 11.12
N ILE A 37 -1.15 15.98 9.81
CA ILE A 37 0.11 15.99 9.06
C ILE A 37 0.54 17.44 8.88
N THR A 38 1.63 17.82 9.55
CA THR A 38 2.19 19.18 9.56
C THR A 38 2.96 19.50 8.30
N ASP A 39 3.54 18.50 7.63
CA ASP A 39 4.14 18.68 6.31
C ASP A 39 3.03 18.92 5.25
N LYS A 40 2.90 20.17 4.82
CA LYS A 40 1.87 20.61 3.85
C LYS A 40 1.90 19.82 2.55
N LYS A 41 3.08 19.43 2.06
CA LYS A 41 3.22 18.65 0.83
C LYS A 41 2.69 17.24 1.05
N ALA A 42 3.09 16.57 2.13
CA ALA A 42 2.59 15.24 2.44
C ALA A 42 1.08 15.24 2.66
N ASN A 43 0.55 16.19 3.44
CA ASN A 43 -0.88 16.33 3.70
C ASN A 43 -1.70 16.38 2.40
N ARG A 44 -1.29 17.26 1.47
CA ARG A 44 -1.93 17.41 0.16
C ARG A 44 -1.85 16.15 -0.68
N GLU A 45 -0.69 15.50 -0.71
CA GLU A 45 -0.48 14.31 -1.54
C GLU A 45 -1.24 13.09 -0.99
N VAL A 46 -1.35 12.93 0.34
CA VAL A 46 -2.20 11.89 0.97
C VAL A 46 -3.67 12.09 0.57
N LYS A 47 -4.20 13.31 0.70
CA LYS A 47 -5.58 13.63 0.29
C LYS A 47 -5.84 13.32 -1.19
N ARG A 48 -4.89 13.69 -2.06
CA ARG A 48 -4.94 13.38 -3.50
C ARG A 48 -4.89 11.87 -3.77
N ALA A 49 -4.10 11.12 -3.01
CA ALA A 49 -4.00 9.67 -3.14
C ALA A 49 -5.34 9.00 -2.80
N ILE A 50 -5.96 9.38 -1.68
CA ILE A 50 -7.28 8.90 -1.25
C ILE A 50 -8.33 9.23 -2.31
N SER A 51 -8.37 10.48 -2.79
CA SER A 51 -9.32 10.92 -3.82
C SER A 51 -9.18 10.14 -5.12
N LYS A 52 -7.94 9.87 -5.58
CA LYS A 52 -7.68 9.06 -6.77
C LYS A 52 -8.06 7.60 -6.59
N TYR A 53 -7.81 7.05 -5.40
CA TYR A 53 -8.18 5.68 -5.09
C TYR A 53 -9.70 5.53 -5.17
N HIS A 54 -10.42 6.41 -4.46
CA HIS A 54 -11.88 6.48 -4.48
C HIS A 54 -12.44 6.60 -5.90
N SER A 55 -11.95 7.53 -6.71
CA SER A 55 -12.48 7.76 -8.06
C SER A 55 -12.20 6.62 -9.04
N ARG A 56 -11.17 5.80 -8.81
CA ARG A 56 -10.79 4.72 -9.73
C ARG A 56 -11.44 3.39 -9.40
N ILE A 57 -11.65 3.10 -8.12
CA ILE A 57 -12.12 1.79 -7.67
C ILE A 57 -13.18 1.81 -6.57
N GLY A 58 -13.43 2.95 -5.92
CA GLY A 58 -14.24 3.02 -4.70
C GLY A 58 -13.40 2.81 -3.43
N LEU A 59 -13.88 3.32 -2.30
CA LEU A 59 -13.23 3.11 -1.01
C LEU A 59 -13.98 2.03 -0.22
N ASN A 60 -13.27 0.95 0.11
CA ASN A 60 -13.79 -0.06 1.04
C ASN A 60 -13.43 0.24 2.51
N THR A 61 -12.58 1.25 2.74
CA THR A 61 -12.24 1.80 4.06
C THR A 61 -12.60 3.27 4.13
N ARG A 62 -13.20 3.70 5.26
CA ARG A 62 -13.48 5.11 5.53
C ARG A 62 -12.34 5.83 6.25
N GLU A 63 -11.29 5.10 6.66
CA GLU A 63 -10.33 5.62 7.62
C GLU A 63 -8.88 5.45 7.15
N VAL A 64 -8.32 6.57 6.69
CA VAL A 64 -6.87 6.77 6.69
C VAL A 64 -6.55 7.66 7.90
N LYS A 65 -5.72 7.15 8.80
CA LYS A 65 -5.33 7.79 10.06
C LYS A 65 -3.83 8.01 10.08
N LEU A 66 -3.40 8.91 10.97
CA LEU A 66 -2.00 9.15 11.27
C LEU A 66 -1.68 8.49 12.62
N ALA A 67 -0.53 7.84 12.75
CA ALA A 67 -0.14 7.19 14.01
C ALA A 67 1.38 7.09 14.13
N ASP A 68 1.85 6.80 15.34
CA ASP A 68 3.25 6.47 15.59
C ASP A 68 3.48 4.98 15.35
N LEU A 69 4.36 4.68 14.39
CA LEU A 69 4.71 3.32 13.97
C LEU A 69 6.23 3.13 14.08
N LYS A 70 6.67 1.96 14.55
CA LYS A 70 8.09 1.68 14.82
C LYS A 70 8.93 1.56 13.53
N ASN A 71 8.54 0.68 12.60
CA ASN A 71 9.40 0.29 11.48
C ASN A 71 8.74 0.36 10.08
N ALA A 72 7.54 0.93 9.96
CA ALA A 72 6.81 1.00 8.70
C ALA A 72 6.53 2.45 8.25
N TYR A 73 6.38 2.66 6.94
CA TYR A 73 5.86 3.94 6.41
C TYR A 73 4.37 4.07 6.64
N GLY A 74 3.63 2.98 6.49
CA GLY A 74 2.24 2.83 6.85
C GLY A 74 1.93 1.35 7.04
N ILE A 75 0.76 1.05 7.57
CA ILE A 75 0.24 -0.30 7.68
C ILE A 75 -1.26 -0.31 7.35
N ALA A 76 -1.74 -1.44 6.84
CA ALA A 76 -3.15 -1.77 6.77
C ALA A 76 -3.53 -2.72 7.91
N VAL A 77 -4.51 -2.31 8.72
CA VAL A 77 -5.12 -3.17 9.74
C VAL A 77 -6.45 -3.67 9.18
N ILE A 78 -6.59 -4.99 9.05
CA ILE A 78 -7.75 -5.64 8.44
C ILE A 78 -8.55 -6.36 9.52
N SER A 79 -9.85 -6.07 9.57
CA SER A 79 -10.84 -6.77 10.39
C SER A 79 -11.93 -7.30 9.46
N ASN A 80 -11.99 -8.63 9.30
CA ASN A 80 -12.86 -9.30 8.34
C ASN A 80 -12.64 -8.84 6.87
N ASN A 81 -13.58 -8.05 6.33
CA ASN A 81 -13.60 -7.58 4.94
C ASN A 81 -13.45 -6.06 4.81
N SER A 82 -13.07 -5.40 5.90
CA SER A 82 -12.74 -3.97 5.93
C SER A 82 -11.42 -3.76 6.65
N GLY A 83 -10.89 -2.54 6.56
CA GLY A 83 -9.68 -2.20 7.28
C GLY A 83 -9.52 -0.71 7.53
N THR A 84 -8.45 -0.37 8.22
CA THR A 84 -8.02 1.01 8.50
C THR A 84 -6.55 1.14 8.10
N VAL A 85 -6.22 2.22 7.41
CA VAL A 85 -4.83 2.54 7.09
C VAL A 85 -4.26 3.47 8.15
N TYR A 86 -3.10 3.11 8.69
CA TYR A 86 -2.32 3.99 9.58
C TYR A 86 -1.04 4.42 8.88
N LEU A 87 -0.87 5.72 8.68
CA LEU A 87 0.34 6.31 8.12
C LEU A 87 1.27 6.75 9.26
N ASN A 88 2.58 6.53 9.12
CA ASN A 88 3.55 6.88 10.16
C ASN A 88 3.75 8.40 10.26
N ARG A 89 3.38 8.99 11.39
CA ARG A 89 3.52 10.41 11.70
C ARG A 89 4.91 10.94 11.42
N LYS A 90 5.96 10.26 11.91
CA LYS A 90 7.35 10.68 11.71
C LYS A 90 7.74 10.71 10.23
N SER A 91 7.26 9.75 9.44
CA SER A 91 7.58 9.66 8.01
C SER A 91 6.81 10.70 7.20
N PHE A 92 5.51 10.85 7.46
CA PHE A 92 4.64 11.76 6.70
C PHE A 92 4.83 13.23 7.09
N ASN A 93 5.38 13.54 8.27
CA ASN A 93 5.83 14.89 8.62
C ASN A 93 7.26 15.21 8.12
N ASN A 94 7.89 14.31 7.36
CA ASN A 94 9.19 14.54 6.73
C ASN A 94 9.17 14.06 5.27
N SER A 95 8.41 14.76 4.42
CA SER A 95 8.22 14.36 3.02
C SER A 95 9.54 14.32 2.23
N LYS A 96 10.50 15.19 2.56
CA LYS A 96 11.81 15.24 1.90
C LYS A 96 12.58 13.93 2.11
N ALA A 97 12.71 13.46 3.35
CA ALA A 97 13.40 12.21 3.66
C ALA A 97 12.66 11.01 3.07
N MET A 98 11.33 10.97 3.18
CA MET A 98 10.51 9.90 2.62
C MET A 98 10.66 9.79 1.09
N VAL A 99 10.60 10.92 0.37
CA VAL A 99 10.78 10.94 -1.09
C VAL A 99 12.19 10.52 -1.48
N LYS A 100 13.22 10.93 -0.72
CA LYS A 100 14.61 10.53 -0.99
C LYS A 100 14.76 9.00 -0.88
N SER A 101 14.34 8.42 0.24
CA SER A 101 14.44 6.97 0.47
C SER A 101 13.65 6.17 -0.59
N LYS A 102 12.43 6.59 -0.94
CA LYS A 102 11.65 5.92 -2.00
C LYS A 102 12.30 6.01 -3.38
N LYS A 103 12.99 7.11 -3.69
CA LYS A 103 13.76 7.21 -4.95
C LYS A 103 14.93 6.22 -4.98
N GLU A 104 15.58 5.98 -3.84
CA GLU A 104 16.64 4.97 -3.72
C GLU A 104 16.08 3.56 -3.92
N GLU A 105 14.92 3.25 -3.33
CA GLU A 105 14.22 1.97 -3.56
C GLU A 105 13.81 1.77 -5.03
N TYR A 106 13.38 2.84 -5.72
CA TYR A 106 13.08 2.78 -7.16
C TYR A 106 14.33 2.53 -8.00
N LYS A 107 15.47 3.15 -7.66
CA LYS A 107 16.75 2.92 -8.35
C LYS A 107 17.23 1.48 -8.15
N ALA A 108 17.01 0.92 -6.97
CA ALA A 108 17.33 -0.47 -6.65
C ALA A 108 16.34 -1.48 -7.26
N GLY A 109 15.30 -1.04 -7.97
CA GLY A 109 14.29 -1.91 -8.56
C GLY A 109 13.40 -2.63 -7.55
N LEU A 110 13.41 -2.19 -6.29
CA LEU A 110 12.64 -2.81 -5.20
C LEU A 110 11.14 -2.51 -5.33
N LYS A 111 10.77 -1.26 -5.64
CA LYS A 111 9.38 -0.80 -5.71
C LYS A 111 8.97 -0.36 -7.10
N VAL A 112 7.68 -0.37 -7.41
CA VAL A 112 7.21 0.15 -8.71
C VAL A 112 7.40 1.67 -8.79
N LYS A 113 8.04 2.13 -9.88
CA LYS A 113 8.29 3.55 -10.11
C LYS A 113 6.99 4.27 -10.49
N THR A 114 6.47 5.12 -9.60
CA THR A 114 5.27 5.95 -9.84
C THR A 114 5.57 7.46 -9.88
N ASN A 115 6.82 7.86 -9.61
CA ASN A 115 7.26 9.25 -9.41
C ASN A 115 6.49 10.03 -8.32
N LYS A 116 5.64 9.36 -7.53
CA LYS A 116 4.77 9.95 -6.50
C LYS A 116 4.84 9.17 -5.20
N ALA A 117 6.00 9.21 -4.53
CA ALA A 117 6.33 8.37 -3.37
C ALA A 117 5.26 8.39 -2.25
N ILE A 118 4.79 9.59 -1.87
CA ILE A 118 3.77 9.74 -0.81
C ILE A 118 2.44 9.11 -1.24
N GLN A 119 1.98 9.40 -2.45
CA GLN A 119 0.76 8.81 -2.98
C GLN A 119 0.87 7.29 -3.13
N HIS A 120 2.04 6.81 -3.56
CA HIS A 120 2.31 5.38 -3.72
C HIS A 120 2.10 4.68 -2.39
N THR A 121 2.76 5.10 -1.30
CA THR A 121 2.59 4.46 0.00
C THR A 121 1.12 4.47 0.43
N THR A 122 0.43 5.61 0.34
CA THR A 122 -0.98 5.66 0.73
C THR A 122 -1.87 4.73 -0.10
N ILE A 123 -1.66 4.64 -1.42
CA ILE A 123 -2.44 3.76 -2.30
C ILE A 123 -2.08 2.29 -2.08
N HIS A 124 -0.83 1.98 -1.79
CA HIS A 124 -0.36 0.63 -1.47
C HIS A 124 -1.09 0.10 -0.23
N GLU A 125 -1.14 0.87 0.86
CA GLU A 125 -1.88 0.46 2.06
C GLU A 125 -3.40 0.37 1.82
N LEU A 126 -3.98 1.31 1.08
CA LEU A 126 -5.40 1.24 0.69
C LEU A 126 -5.70 0.01 -0.18
N ALA A 127 -4.76 -0.46 -0.99
CA ALA A 127 -4.90 -1.70 -1.74
C ALA A 127 -4.96 -2.91 -0.81
N HIS A 128 -4.15 -2.95 0.24
CA HIS A 128 -4.29 -4.00 1.25
C HIS A 128 -5.64 -3.97 1.97
N THR A 129 -6.23 -2.80 2.22
CA THR A 129 -7.59 -2.79 2.77
C THR A 129 -8.61 -3.34 1.78
N THR A 130 -8.43 -3.09 0.48
CA THR A 130 -9.32 -3.57 -0.60
C THR A 130 -9.24 -5.07 -0.83
N TRP A 131 -8.03 -5.63 -0.80
CA TRP A 131 -7.87 -7.06 -0.93
C TRP A 131 -6.56 -7.56 -0.33
N THR A 132 -6.67 -8.69 0.36
CA THR A 132 -5.57 -9.58 0.70
C THR A 132 -6.05 -11.02 0.63
N ASN A 133 -5.12 -11.97 0.61
CA ASN A 133 -5.43 -13.39 0.75
C ASN A 133 -6.05 -13.78 2.11
N ARG A 134 -6.17 -12.82 3.05
CA ARG A 134 -6.77 -13.02 4.38
C ARG A 134 -8.24 -12.58 4.46
N HIS A 135 -8.76 -11.88 3.45
CA HIS A 135 -10.18 -11.54 3.36
C HIS A 135 -11.03 -12.81 3.19
N THR A 136 -12.15 -12.89 3.91
CA THR A 136 -12.98 -14.12 4.00
C THR A 136 -14.28 -14.05 3.19
N GLY A 137 -14.70 -12.87 2.75
CA GLY A 137 -15.94 -12.70 1.98
C GLY A 137 -15.89 -13.37 0.60
N ASP A 138 -17.03 -13.84 0.12
CA ASP A 138 -17.11 -14.67 -1.09
C ASP A 138 -16.59 -13.96 -2.34
N LYS A 139 -16.89 -12.67 -2.50
CA LYS A 139 -16.34 -11.86 -3.60
C LYS A 139 -14.81 -11.78 -3.54
N HIS A 140 -14.21 -11.65 -2.35
CA HIS A 140 -12.76 -11.59 -2.15
C HIS A 140 -12.10 -12.94 -2.43
N LYS A 141 -12.75 -14.05 -2.05
CA LYS A 141 -12.29 -15.41 -2.37
C LYS A 141 -12.29 -15.66 -3.87
N LYS A 142 -13.37 -15.27 -4.58
CA LYS A 142 -13.47 -15.39 -6.04
C LYS A 142 -12.42 -14.53 -6.76
N ALA A 143 -12.30 -13.25 -6.40
CA ALA A 143 -11.25 -12.37 -6.90
C ALA A 143 -9.85 -12.94 -6.62
N GLY A 144 -9.66 -13.52 -5.44
CA GLY A 144 -8.40 -14.10 -5.02
C GLY A 144 -7.94 -15.29 -5.87
N LYS A 145 -8.86 -16.05 -6.48
CA LYS A 145 -8.48 -17.10 -7.45
C LYS A 145 -7.82 -16.49 -8.68
N GLU A 146 -8.41 -15.43 -9.26
CA GLU A 146 -7.86 -14.74 -10.44
C GLU A 146 -6.57 -13.98 -10.11
N ILE A 147 -6.49 -13.31 -8.96
CA ILE A 147 -5.29 -12.60 -8.52
C ILE A 147 -4.13 -13.59 -8.31
N LYS A 148 -4.38 -14.74 -7.67
CA LYS A 148 -3.36 -15.79 -7.50
C LYS A 148 -2.90 -16.38 -8.83
N ALA A 149 -3.79 -16.59 -9.78
CA ALA A 149 -3.42 -17.05 -11.12
C ALA A 149 -2.53 -16.03 -11.85
N LEU A 150 -2.90 -14.75 -11.79
CA LEU A 150 -2.11 -13.67 -12.37
C LEU A 150 -0.74 -13.51 -11.69
N TYR A 151 -0.68 -13.65 -10.37
CA TYR A 151 0.57 -13.65 -9.61
C TYR A 151 1.51 -14.79 -10.04
N LYS A 152 0.99 -16.01 -10.20
CA LYS A 152 1.76 -17.14 -10.73
C LYS A 152 2.32 -16.86 -12.12
N GLN A 153 1.56 -16.20 -13.00
CA GLN A 153 2.05 -15.79 -14.31
C GLN A 153 3.17 -14.75 -14.19
N TYR A 154 3.00 -13.74 -13.33
CA TYR A 154 4.01 -12.71 -13.07
C TYR A 154 5.34 -13.29 -12.58
N THR A 155 5.29 -14.20 -11.61
CA THR A 155 6.50 -14.84 -11.07
C THR A 155 7.15 -15.79 -12.07
N LYS A 156 6.36 -16.59 -12.81
CA LYS A 156 6.88 -17.51 -13.85
C LYS A 156 7.62 -16.76 -14.96
N THR A 157 7.09 -15.62 -15.41
CA THR A 157 7.72 -14.80 -16.46
C THR A 157 8.93 -14.01 -15.97
N LYS A 158 9.26 -14.09 -14.67
CA LYS A 158 10.30 -13.27 -14.02
C LYS A 158 10.16 -11.78 -14.36
N SER A 159 8.95 -11.29 -14.64
CA SER A 159 8.71 -9.89 -14.97
C SER A 159 9.05 -8.97 -13.79
N ASN A 160 9.71 -7.84 -14.03
CA ASN A 160 10.05 -6.85 -12.98
C ASN A 160 9.24 -5.56 -13.10
N VAL A 161 8.16 -5.56 -13.90
CA VAL A 161 7.43 -4.32 -14.20
C VAL A 161 6.73 -3.73 -12.97
N LEU A 162 6.49 -4.51 -11.92
CA LEU A 162 5.95 -4.05 -10.63
C LEU A 162 7.02 -3.95 -9.53
N GLY A 163 8.31 -4.10 -9.85
CA GLY A 163 9.41 -4.12 -8.89
C GLY A 163 9.58 -5.45 -8.16
N GLY A 164 10.68 -5.58 -7.41
CA GLY A 164 11.03 -6.76 -6.64
C GLY A 164 10.07 -7.08 -5.50
N TYR A 165 9.52 -6.06 -4.85
CA TYR A 165 8.61 -6.20 -3.71
C TYR A 165 7.32 -6.95 -4.09
N ALA A 166 6.81 -6.70 -5.30
CA ALA A 166 5.66 -7.41 -5.86
C ALA A 166 5.88 -8.92 -6.01
N ARG A 167 7.11 -9.43 -5.90
CA ARG A 167 7.42 -10.88 -5.93
C ARG A 167 7.50 -11.51 -4.54
N GLN A 168 7.45 -10.73 -3.46
CA GLN A 168 7.57 -11.29 -2.11
C GLN A 168 6.36 -12.16 -1.77
N ASN A 169 5.15 -11.69 -2.07
CA ASN A 169 3.91 -12.46 -1.91
C ASN A 169 2.77 -11.86 -2.74
N VAL A 170 1.63 -12.58 -2.81
CA VAL A 170 0.45 -12.19 -3.60
C VAL A 170 -0.21 -10.89 -3.12
N ASN A 171 -0.09 -10.54 -1.84
CA ASN A 171 -0.65 -9.31 -1.31
C ASN A 171 0.18 -8.11 -1.79
N GLU A 172 1.51 -8.20 -1.78
CA GLU A 172 2.38 -7.14 -2.32
C GLU A 172 2.24 -7.01 -3.83
N PHE A 173 2.10 -8.13 -4.53
CA PHE A 173 1.78 -8.13 -5.95
C PHE A 173 0.52 -7.31 -6.25
N TYR A 174 -0.55 -7.54 -5.48
CA TYR A 174 -1.77 -6.79 -5.60
C TYR A 174 -1.56 -5.30 -5.31
N ALA A 175 -0.91 -4.96 -4.19
CA ALA A 175 -0.76 -3.57 -3.75
C ALA A 175 0.16 -2.72 -4.65
N GLU A 176 1.31 -3.26 -5.08
CA GLU A 176 2.19 -2.61 -6.06
C GLU A 176 1.50 -2.48 -7.42
N GLY A 177 0.77 -3.52 -7.84
CA GLY A 177 0.00 -3.52 -9.08
C GLY A 177 -1.08 -2.44 -9.12
N MET A 178 -1.86 -2.30 -8.04
CA MET A 178 -2.87 -1.26 -7.89
C MET A 178 -2.25 0.14 -7.80
N SER A 179 -1.12 0.28 -7.10
CA SER A 179 -0.34 1.52 -7.06
C SER A 179 0.08 1.97 -8.45
N LYS A 180 0.56 1.03 -9.29
CA LYS A 180 0.88 1.34 -10.69
C LYS A 180 -0.35 1.66 -11.51
N ALA A 181 -1.44 0.90 -11.35
CA ALA A 181 -2.67 1.09 -12.10
C ALA A 181 -3.28 2.49 -11.91
N ILE A 182 -3.15 3.05 -10.71
CA ILE A 182 -3.73 4.34 -10.32
C ILE A 182 -2.77 5.51 -10.60
N LEU A 183 -1.46 5.34 -10.36
CA LEU A 183 -0.50 6.45 -10.41
C LEU A 183 0.40 6.47 -11.64
N GLY A 184 0.66 5.31 -12.24
CA GLY A 184 1.67 5.13 -13.29
C GLY A 184 1.07 4.77 -14.65
N LYS A 185 1.97 4.47 -15.60
CA LYS A 185 1.58 3.87 -16.88
C LYS A 185 1.20 2.41 -16.64
N LYS A 186 -0.05 2.05 -16.95
CA LYS A 186 -0.55 0.69 -16.77
C LYS A 186 0.25 -0.29 -17.65
N ASP A 187 0.59 -1.43 -17.07
CA ASP A 187 1.10 -2.61 -17.75
C ASP A 187 0.01 -3.70 -17.76
N PRO A 188 0.23 -4.84 -18.45
CA PRO A 188 -0.78 -5.90 -18.52
C PRO A 188 -1.23 -6.45 -17.16
N TYR A 189 -0.33 -6.51 -16.16
CA TYR A 189 -0.65 -7.04 -14.82
C TYR A 189 -1.47 -6.05 -14.01
N SER A 190 -1.01 -4.80 -13.92
CA SER A 190 -1.71 -3.71 -13.22
C SER A 190 -3.07 -3.40 -13.85
N LYS A 191 -3.21 -3.50 -15.18
CA LYS A 191 -4.50 -3.39 -15.87
C LYS A 191 -5.46 -4.50 -15.44
N LYS A 192 -5.03 -5.77 -15.50
CA LYS A 192 -5.85 -6.92 -15.10
C LYS A 192 -6.24 -6.88 -13.62
N LEU A 193 -5.34 -6.46 -12.74
CA LEU A 193 -5.65 -6.30 -11.31
C LEU A 193 -6.76 -5.26 -11.07
N LEU A 194 -6.72 -4.14 -11.80
CA LEU A 194 -7.77 -3.13 -11.76
C LEU A 194 -9.10 -3.68 -12.30
N GLU A 195 -9.07 -4.46 -13.38
CA GLU A 195 -10.26 -5.12 -13.95
C GLU A 195 -10.88 -6.13 -12.97
N ILE A 196 -10.07 -7.00 -12.35
CA ILE A 196 -10.53 -7.95 -11.33
C ILE A 196 -11.17 -7.19 -10.15
N THR A 197 -10.51 -6.15 -9.66
CA THR A 197 -11.01 -5.35 -8.53
C THR A 197 -12.39 -4.77 -8.84
N LYS A 198 -12.58 -4.23 -10.05
CA LYS A 198 -13.89 -3.70 -10.50
C LYS A 198 -14.93 -4.79 -10.74
N LYS A 199 -14.55 -5.90 -11.39
CA LYS A 199 -15.42 -7.06 -11.67
C LYS A 199 -16.08 -7.58 -10.41
N TYR A 200 -15.32 -7.70 -9.34
CA TYR A 200 -15.82 -8.22 -8.06
C TYR A 200 -16.35 -7.15 -7.11
N LYS A 201 -16.34 -5.88 -7.51
CA LYS A 201 -16.76 -4.72 -6.69
C LYS A 201 -16.16 -4.80 -5.29
N LEU A 202 -14.84 -5.02 -5.21
CA LEU A 202 -14.14 -5.22 -3.94
C LEU A 202 -14.30 -3.99 -3.03
#